data_AF-A0A958AKG5-F1
#
_entry.id   AF-A0A958AKG5-F1
#
_cell.length_a   1.000
_cell.length_b   1.000
_cell.length_c   1.000
_cell.angle_alpha   90.00
_cell.angle_beta   90.00
_cell.angle_gamma   90.00
#
_symmetry.space_group_name_H-M   'P 1'
#
loop_
_entity.id
_entity.type
_entity.pdbx_description
1 polymer ?
#
loop_
_entity_poly.entity_id
_entity_poly.type
_entity_poly.pdbx_seq_one_letter_code
_entity_poly.pdbx_strand_id
1 'polypeptide(L)' 'DLLELFLRHPNQVLTREQIFEHVWEYDFGGESNIIEVYVRYLRTKLEANDKSRLIQTIRGVGYALREA' A
#
# COMPACT_ATOMS: atom_id res chain seq x y z
N ASP A 1 -9.98 -3.60 1.22
CA ASP A 1 -9.02 -4.14 2.21
C ASP A 1 -7.68 -3.41 2.23
N LEU A 2 -6.97 -3.23 1.11
CA LEU A 2 -5.64 -2.57 1.13
C LEU A 2 -5.63 -1.17 1.79
N LEU A 3 -6.58 -0.30 1.44
CA LEU A 3 -6.67 1.02 2.09
C LEU A 3 -7.01 0.91 3.58
N GLU A 4 -7.88 -0.04 3.94
CA GLU A 4 -8.25 -0.27 5.34
C GLU A 4 -7.03 -0.71 6.15
N LEU A 5 -6.20 -1.60 5.61
CA LEU A 5 -4.94 -2.03 6.25
C LEU A 5 -4.04 -0.82 6.53
N PHE A 6 -3.85 0.06 5.55
CA PHE A 6 -3.08 1.29 5.73
C PHE A 6 -3.69 2.23 6.78
N LEU A 7 -5.02 2.34 6.83
CA LEU A 7 -5.73 3.17 7.81
C LEU A 7 -5.69 2.59 9.23
N ARG A 8 -5.64 1.26 9.39
CA ARG A 8 -5.44 0.58 10.67
C ARG A 8 -4.01 0.71 11.18
N HIS A 9 -3.05 0.94 10.28
CA HIS A 9 -1.63 1.04 10.57
C HIS A 9 -1.03 2.40 10.12
N PRO A 10 -1.55 3.54 10.63
CA PRO A 10 -1.04 4.85 10.24
C PRO A 10 0.40 5.04 10.71
N ASN A 11 1.23 5.70 9.90
CA ASN A 11 2.66 5.91 10.15
C ASN A 11 3.54 4.65 10.28
N GLN A 12 2.96 3.47 10.09
CA GLN A 12 3.69 2.21 10.11
C GLN A 12 4.13 1.83 8.70
N VAL A 13 5.35 1.32 8.57
CA VAL A 13 5.83 0.74 7.33
C VAL A 13 5.35 -0.70 7.27
N LEU A 14 4.54 -1.01 6.26
CA LEU A 14 4.08 -2.36 5.96
C LEU A 14 4.92 -2.93 4.82
N THR A 15 5.49 -4.12 5.05
CA THR A 15 6.27 -4.81 4.01
C THR A 15 5.36 -5.36 2.92
N ARG A 16 5.96 -5.69 1.77
CA ARG A 16 5.22 -6.33 0.67
C ARG A 16 4.55 -7.63 1.14
N GLU A 17 5.27 -8.44 1.92
CA GLU A 17 4.77 -9.69 2.49
C GLU A 17 3.59 -9.44 3.44
N GLN A 18 3.69 -8.48 4.36
CA GLN A 18 2.59 -8.17 5.30
C GLN A 18 1.32 -7.69 4.59
N ILE A 19 1.49 -6.82 3.59
CA ILE A 19 0.38 -6.34 2.76
C ILE A 19 -0.23 -7.50 2.00
N PHE A 20 0.62 -8.38 1.46
CA PHE A 20 0.19 -9.53 0.71
C PHE A 20 -0.64 -10.47 1.60
N GLU A 21 -0.11 -10.91 2.74
CA GLU A 21 -0.80 -11.82 3.67
C GLU A 21 -2.15 -11.29 4.17
N HIS A 22 -2.29 -9.97 4.35
CA HIS A 22 -3.54 -9.37 4.85
C HIS A 22 -4.60 -9.18 3.78
N VAL A 23 -4.22 -8.99 2.52
CA VAL A 23 -5.14 -8.59 1.44
C VAL A 23 -5.34 -9.72 0.42
N TRP A 24 -4.36 -10.61 0.28
CA TRP A 24 -4.37 -11.75 -0.62
C TRP A 24 -4.07 -13.02 0.19
N GLU A 25 -5.02 -13.96 0.20
CA GLU A 25 -4.78 -15.29 0.75
C GLU A 25 -3.65 -15.98 -0.04
N TYR A 26 -2.87 -16.82 0.65
CA TYR A 26 -1.53 -17.37 0.27
C TYR A 26 -1.41 -18.11 -1.08
N ASP A 27 -2.43 -18.07 -1.93
CA ASP A 27 -2.56 -18.85 -3.17
C ASP A 27 -1.90 -18.21 -4.41
N PHE A 28 -1.38 -16.98 -4.31
CA PHE A 28 -0.75 -16.31 -5.45
C PHE A 28 0.74 -16.68 -5.56
N GLY A 29 1.03 -17.82 -6.18
CA GLY A 29 2.38 -18.37 -6.42
C GLY A 29 3.22 -17.65 -7.48
N GLY A 30 3.23 -16.31 -7.53
CA GLY A 30 4.03 -15.59 -8.52
C GLY A 30 4.29 -14.14 -8.13
N GLU A 31 5.50 -13.67 -8.47
CA GLU A 31 6.10 -12.35 -8.27
C GLU A 31 5.16 -11.18 -8.61
N SER A 32 4.19 -10.93 -7.74
CA SER A 32 3.07 -10.09 -8.10
C SER A 32 3.36 -8.65 -7.73
N ASN A 33 3.75 -7.90 -8.74
CA ASN A 33 3.68 -6.43 -8.76
C ASN A 33 2.23 -5.90 -8.57
N ILE A 34 1.28 -6.77 -8.20
CA ILE A 34 -0.10 -6.42 -7.88
C ILE A 34 -0.16 -5.38 -6.77
N ILE A 35 0.69 -5.47 -5.73
CA ILE A 35 0.76 -4.46 -4.68
C ILE A 35 1.08 -3.09 -5.28
N GLU A 36 2.03 -3.02 -6.22
CA GLU A 36 2.41 -1.77 -6.89
C GLU A 36 1.26 -1.21 -7.73
N VAL A 37 0.50 -2.06 -8.43
CA VAL A 37 -0.68 -1.69 -9.21
C VAL A 37 -1.78 -1.12 -8.30
N TYR A 38 -2.10 -1.80 -7.20
CA TYR A 38 -3.13 -1.37 -6.27
C TYR A 38 -2.72 -0.12 -5.49
N VAL A 39 -1.45 -0.01 -5.07
CA VAL A 39 -0.92 1.21 -4.44
C VAL A 39 -0.98 2.38 -5.42
N ARG A 40 -0.63 2.17 -6.70
CA ARG A 40 -0.75 3.21 -7.73
C ARG A 40 -2.21 3.64 -7.91
N TYR A 41 -3.13 2.68 -7.96
CA TYR A 41 -4.55 2.97 -8.09
C TYR A 41 -5.12 3.73 -6.89
N LEU A 42 -4.74 3.34 -5.66
CA LEU A 42 -5.12 4.05 -4.44
C LEU A 42 -4.55 5.46 -4.41
N ARG A 43 -3.29 5.66 -4.81
CA ARG A 43 -2.68 6.99 -4.92
C ARG A 43 -3.47 7.87 -5.86
N THR A 44 -3.78 7.41 -7.08
CA THR A 44 -4.58 8.19 -8.03
C THR A 44 -5.93 8.61 -7.45
N LYS A 45 -6.57 7.76 -6.64
CA LYS A 45 -7.86 8.07 -5.99
C LYS A 45 -7.72 9.02 -4.80
N LEU A 46 -6.68 8.86 -3.98
CA LEU A 46 -6.46 9.63 -2.75
C LEU A 46 -5.84 11.01 -3.03
N GLU A 47 -4.94 11.07 -4.01
CA GLU A 47 -4.25 12.28 -4.48
C GLU A 47 -5.12 13.07 -5.49
N ALA A 48 -6.33 12.60 -5.81
CA ALA A 48 -7.26 13.34 -6.65
C ALA A 48 -7.65 14.68 -5.98
N ASN A 49 -7.64 15.76 -6.76
CA ASN A 49 -7.92 17.14 -6.33
C ASN A 49 -6.80 17.80 -5.50
N ASP A 50 -5.54 17.68 -5.93
CA ASP A 50 -4.38 18.35 -5.29
C ASP A 50 -4.16 17.97 -3.82
N LYS A 51 -4.62 16.78 -3.41
CA LYS A 51 -4.39 16.27 -2.06
C LYS A 51 -2.98 15.73 -1.93
N SER A 52 -2.36 15.98 -0.78
CA SER A 52 -1.02 15.50 -0.44
C SER A 52 -0.91 13.98 -0.62
N ARG A 53 0.25 13.51 -1.08
CA ARG A 53 0.57 12.08 -1.19
C ARG A 53 0.56 11.43 0.19
N LEU A 54 -0.50 10.67 0.45
CA LEU A 54 -0.68 9.93 1.71
C LEU A 54 0.09 8.61 1.75
N ILE A 55 0.21 7.90 0.62
CA ILE A 55 0.92 6.61 0.58
C ILE A 55 2.34 6.83 0.09
N GLN A 56 3.33 6.63 0.95
CA GLN A 56 4.76 6.76 0.65
C GLN A 56 5.40 5.41 0.36
N THR A 57 6.35 5.37 -0.58
CA THR A 57 7.16 4.18 -0.86
C THR A 57 8.48 4.28 -0.11
N ILE A 58 8.75 3.29 0.75
CA ILE A 58 10.01 3.14 1.46
C ILE A 58 10.83 2.11 0.68
N ARG A 59 11.84 2.59 -0.07
CA ARG A 59 12.67 1.73 -0.93
C ARG A 59 13.30 0.61 -0.12
N GLY A 60 13.19 -0.63 -0.63
CA GLY A 60 13.75 -1.82 0.01
C GLY A 60 12.96 -2.36 1.21
N VAL A 61 11.88 -1.70 1.64
CA VAL A 61 11.09 -2.12 2.81
C VAL A 61 9.62 -2.34 2.46
N GLY A 62 8.95 -1.33 1.90
CA GLY A 62 7.51 -1.42 1.63
C GLY A 62 6.82 -0.07 1.49
N TYR A 63 5.63 0.04 2.08
CA TYR A 63 4.75 1.21 1.95
C TYR A 63 4.26 1.68 3.31
N ALA A 64 4.03 2.97 3.44
CA ALA A 64 3.48 3.55 4.66
C ALA A 64 2.43 4.61 4.32
N LEU A 65 1.37 4.68 5.13
CA LEU A 65 0.40 5.77 5.09
C LEU A 65 0.89 6.89 6.02
N ARG A 66 1.32 8.01 5.46
CA ARG A 66 1.88 9.16 6.18
C ARG A 66 1.45 10.44 5.47
N GLU A 67 0.99 11.42 6.24
CA GLU A 67 0.86 12.78 5.74
C GLU A 67 2.27 13.34 5.48
N ALA A 68 2.46 13.94 4.31
CA ALA A 68 3.73 14.55 3.89
C ALA A 68 3.85 15.98 4.42
#